data_AF-A0AAE3EF32-F1
#
_entry.id   AF-A0AAE3EF32-F1
#
_cell.length_a   1.000
_cell.length_b   1.000
_cell.length_c   1.000
_cell.angle_alpha   90.00
_cell.angle_beta   90.00
_cell.angle_gamma   90.00
#
_symmetry.space_group_name_H-M   'P 1'
#
loop_
_entity.id
_entity.type
_entity.pdbx_description
1 polymer ?
#
loop_
_entity_poly.entity_id
_entity_poly.type
_entity_poly.pdbx_seq_one_letter_code
_entity_poly.pdbx_strand_id
1 'polypeptide(L)'
;MEKTKGIHNKIRRKLKSRVSMVEVGYGSPREVKGLLPNGKKPVLVHNVEELEKIDKEKECAIIASNVGKRKREQIINRAKELNIEIFNI
;
A
#
# COMPACT_ATOMS: atom_id res chain seq x y z
N MET A 1 6.27 -13.53 8.18
CA MET A 1 5.87 -14.26 9.40
C MET A 1 6.16 -15.74 9.17
N GLU A 2 7.09 -16.33 9.92
CA GLU A 2 7.49 -17.72 9.68
C GLU A 2 6.46 -18.70 10.28
N LYS A 3 6.13 -19.76 9.54
CA LYS A 3 5.24 -20.82 10.04
C LYS A 3 5.96 -21.57 11.16
N THR A 4 5.35 -21.64 12.32
CA THR A 4 5.97 -22.27 13.49
C THR A 4 6.08 -23.79 13.31
N LYS A 5 7.31 -24.32 13.37
CA LYS A 5 7.62 -25.71 12.99
C LYS A 5 7.57 -26.71 14.17
N GLY A 6 7.86 -26.26 15.39
CA GLY A 6 8.01 -27.14 16.55
C GLY A 6 6.77 -27.95 16.93
N ILE A 7 6.96 -29.24 17.24
CA ILE A 7 5.86 -30.19 17.52
C ILE A 7 5.05 -29.75 18.75
N HIS A 8 5.74 -29.32 19.81
CA HIS A 8 5.12 -28.85 21.07
C HIS A 8 4.65 -27.39 21.02
N ASN A 9 4.83 -26.69 19.89
CA ASN A 9 4.53 -25.28 19.84
C ASN A 9 3.00 -25.03 19.93
N LYS A 10 2.61 -24.22 20.91
CA LYS A 10 1.22 -23.89 21.22
C LYS A 10 0.52 -23.07 20.13
N ILE A 11 1.28 -22.30 19.33
CA ILE A 11 0.80 -21.56 18.16
C ILE A 11 0.49 -22.54 17.02
N ARG A 12 1.38 -23.51 16.77
CA ARG A 12 1.14 -24.60 15.79
C ARG A 12 -0.09 -25.43 16.15
N ARG A 13 -0.30 -25.65 17.45
CA ARG A 13 -1.47 -26.36 18.00
C ARG A 13 -2.74 -25.50 18.10
N LYS A 14 -2.71 -24.23 17.70
CA LYS A 14 -3.86 -23.30 17.70
C LYS A 14 -4.59 -23.20 19.05
N LEU A 15 -3.86 -23.15 20.17
CA LEU A 15 -4.48 -23.00 21.50
C LEU A 15 -5.07 -21.59 21.69
N LYS A 16 -6.28 -21.49 22.29
CA LYS A 16 -7.16 -20.29 22.43
C LYS A 16 -6.55 -19.06 23.17
N SER A 17 -5.29 -19.08 23.55
CA SER A 17 -4.59 -17.97 24.23
C SER A 17 -3.38 -17.45 23.44
N ARG A 18 -3.00 -18.13 22.35
CA ARG A 18 -1.84 -17.75 21.54
C ARG A 18 -2.29 -16.98 20.30
N VAL A 19 -1.35 -16.23 19.73
CA VAL A 19 -1.55 -15.50 18.48
C VAL A 19 -2.01 -16.47 17.39
N SER A 20 -3.00 -16.05 16.61
CA SER A 20 -3.51 -16.83 15.48
C SER A 20 -2.40 -17.11 14.47
N MET A 21 -2.39 -18.33 13.95
CA MET A 21 -1.55 -18.66 12.80
C MET A 21 -2.14 -18.05 11.54
N VAL A 22 -1.29 -17.63 10.60
CA VAL A 22 -1.74 -17.11 9.31
C VAL A 22 -2.43 -18.22 8.51
N GLU A 23 -3.66 -17.98 8.09
CA GLU A 23 -4.50 -18.86 7.27
C GLU A 23 -5.11 -18.09 6.10
N VAL A 24 -5.55 -18.79 5.06
CA VAL A 24 -6.13 -18.18 3.84
C VAL A 24 -7.38 -17.33 4.15
N GLY A 25 -8.15 -17.71 5.18
CA GLY A 25 -9.38 -17.02 5.58
C GLY A 25 -9.19 -15.63 6.19
N TYR A 26 -7.96 -15.19 6.48
CA TYR A 26 -7.69 -13.83 6.97
C TYR A 26 -7.57 -12.78 5.84
N GLY A 27 -7.68 -13.20 4.57
CA GLY A 27 -7.62 -12.27 3.44
C GLY A 27 -8.83 -11.34 3.40
N SER A 28 -8.60 -10.07 3.06
CA SER A 28 -9.67 -9.12 2.73
C SER A 28 -10.38 -9.50 1.42
N PRO A 29 -11.66 -9.10 1.24
CA PRO A 29 -12.40 -9.36 0.01
C PRO A 29 -11.63 -8.85 -1.22
N ARG A 30 -11.75 -9.56 -2.34
CA ARG A 30 -10.95 -9.30 -3.54
C ARG A 30 -11.12 -7.88 -4.09
N GLU A 31 -12.30 -7.29 -3.90
CA GLU A 31 -12.65 -5.96 -4.38
C GLU A 31 -11.91 -4.84 -3.63
N VAL A 32 -11.71 -5.00 -2.32
CA VAL A 32 -11.08 -3.99 -1.46
C VAL A 32 -9.62 -4.28 -1.15
N LYS A 33 -9.13 -5.46 -1.53
CA LYS A 33 -7.76 -5.89 -1.28
C LYS A 33 -6.77 -4.97 -2.01
N GLY A 34 -5.93 -4.27 -1.24
CA GLY A 34 -4.89 -3.39 -1.77
C GLY A 34 -5.34 -1.95 -2.02
N LEU A 35 -6.58 -1.59 -1.63
CA LEU A 35 -7.00 -0.19 -1.59
C LEU A 35 -6.42 0.51 -0.36
N LEU A 36 -6.19 1.81 -0.49
CA LEU A 36 -5.89 2.70 0.63
C LEU A 36 -7.16 2.91 1.48
N PRO A 37 -7.02 3.42 2.73
CA PRO A 37 -8.16 3.72 3.59
C PRO A 37 -9.18 4.71 2.98
N ASN A 38 -8.73 5.54 2.03
CA ASN A 38 -9.56 6.48 1.28
C ASN A 38 -10.28 5.82 0.08
N GLY A 39 -10.17 4.50 -0.10
CA GLY A 39 -10.80 3.76 -1.19
C GLY A 39 -10.07 3.86 -2.54
N LYS A 40 -8.94 4.57 -2.60
CA LYS A 40 -8.17 4.74 -3.85
C LYS A 40 -7.07 3.68 -3.98
N LYS A 41 -6.70 3.36 -5.21
CA LYS A 41 -5.57 2.48 -5.51
C LYS A 41 -4.26 3.26 -5.40
N PRO A 42 -3.27 2.79 -4.63
CA PRO A 42 -1.97 3.42 -4.57
C PRO A 42 -1.19 3.13 -5.86
N VAL A 43 -0.77 4.18 -6.56
CA VAL A 43 0.12 4.11 -7.73
C VAL A 43 1.48 4.67 -7.34
N LEU A 44 2.52 3.87 -7.53
CA LEU A 44 3.90 4.30 -7.28
C LEU A 44 4.38 5.17 -8.45
N VAL A 45 4.86 6.37 -8.12
CA VAL A 45 5.28 7.39 -9.10
C VAL A 45 6.77 7.71 -8.93
N HIS A 46 7.49 7.71 -10.05
CA HIS A 46 8.92 8.03 -10.13
C HIS A 46 9.21 9.33 -10.91
N ASN A 47 8.33 9.70 -11.85
CA ASN A 47 8.51 10.84 -12.74
C ASN A 47 7.20 11.62 -12.92
N VAL A 48 7.28 12.71 -13.68
CA VAL A 48 6.13 13.61 -13.91
C VAL A 48 5.16 13.04 -14.96
N GLU A 49 5.66 12.25 -15.91
CA GLU A 49 4.84 11.63 -16.96
C GLU A 49 3.90 10.54 -16.40
N GLU A 50 4.32 9.87 -15.34
CA GLU A 50 3.52 8.89 -14.61
C GLU A 50 2.35 9.54 -13.85
N LEU A 51 2.43 10.83 -13.49
CA LEU A 51 1.29 11.56 -12.91
C LEU A 51 0.19 11.82 -13.93
N GLU A 52 0.53 12.00 -15.20
CA GLU A 52 -0.45 12.32 -16.24
C GLU A 52 -1.29 11.11 -16.65
N LYS A 53 -0.80 9.90 -16.36
CA LYS A 53 -1.49 8.63 -16.65
C LYS A 53 -2.42 8.17 -15.53
N ILE A 54 -2.50 8.91 -14.42
CA ILE A 54 -3.24 8.52 -13.21
C ILE A 54 -4.67 9.09 -13.24
N ASP A 55 -5.63 8.23 -12.91
CA ASP A 55 -7.04 8.62 -12.78
C ASP A 55 -7.33 9.20 -11.38
N LYS A 56 -7.60 10.51 -11.32
CA LYS A 56 -7.79 11.31 -10.08
C LYS A 56 -8.85 10.75 -9.12
N GLU A 57 -9.90 10.13 -9.67
CA GLU A 57 -11.03 9.62 -8.91
C GLU A 57 -10.74 8.28 -8.24
N LYS A 58 -9.93 7.42 -8.88
CA LYS A 58 -9.72 6.03 -8.45
C LYS A 58 -8.35 5.80 -7.84
N GLU A 59 -7.40 6.68 -8.10
CA GLU A 59 -5.99 6.44 -7.82
C GLU A 59 -5.37 7.57 -6.98
N CYS A 60 -4.41 7.19 -6.15
CA CYS A 60 -3.59 8.10 -5.36
C CYS A 60 -2.12 7.91 -5.73
N ALA A 61 -1.38 9.00 -5.82
CA ALA A 61 0.05 8.93 -6.10
C ALA A 61 0.85 8.69 -4.81
N ILE A 62 1.74 7.70 -4.84
CA ILE A 62 2.79 7.49 -3.85
C ILE A 62 4.12 7.82 -4.50
N ILE A 63 4.80 8.85 -4.00
CA ILE A 63 6.14 9.17 -4.49
C ILE A 63 7.13 8.13 -3.98
N ALA A 64 7.85 7.50 -4.92
CA ALA A 64 8.87 6.52 -4.57
C ALA A 64 10.01 7.15 -3.74
N SER A 65 10.53 6.39 -2.77
CA SER A 65 11.59 6.86 -1.86
C SER A 65 12.90 7.24 -2.56
N ASN A 66 13.15 6.69 -3.75
CA ASN A 66 14.34 6.98 -4.55
C ASN A 66 14.29 8.37 -5.25
N VAL A 67 13.14 9.05 -5.22
CA VAL A 67 13.00 10.35 -5.86
C VAL A 67 13.63 11.43 -4.97
N GLY A 68 14.69 12.08 -5.49
CA GLY A 68 15.37 13.18 -4.80
C GLY A 68 14.50 14.43 -4.67
N LYS A 69 14.88 15.32 -3.73
CA LYS A 69 14.11 16.53 -3.36
C LYS A 69 13.70 17.40 -4.56
N ARG A 70 14.62 17.66 -5.49
CA ARG A 70 14.36 18.49 -6.68
C ARG A 70 13.23 17.94 -7.56
N LYS A 71 13.21 16.62 -7.78
CA LYS A 71 12.14 15.95 -8.54
C LYS A 71 10.85 15.84 -7.72
N ARG A 72 10.94 15.68 -6.40
CA ARG A 72 9.75 15.67 -5.52
C ARG A 72 8.99 16.99 -5.59
N GLU A 73 9.67 18.13 -5.52
CA GLU A 73 9.01 19.44 -5.64
C GLU A 73 8.30 19.62 -6.98
N GLN A 74 8.93 19.19 -8.08
CA GLN A 74 8.31 19.21 -9.41
C GLN A 74 7.05 18.32 -9.47
N ILE A 75 7.13 17.11 -8.90
CA ILE A 75 6.00 16.19 -8.80
C ILE A 75 4.88 16.78 -7.95
N ILE A 76 5.19 17.40 -6.82
CA ILE A 76 4.19 18.02 -5.94
C ILE A 76 3.48 19.18 -6.65
N ASN A 77 4.24 20.06 -7.32
CA ASN A 77 3.64 21.18 -8.06
C ASN A 77 2.75 20.68 -9.19
N ARG A 78 3.22 19.70 -9.98
CA ARG A 78 2.40 19.13 -11.06
C ARG A 78 1.16 18.39 -10.54
N ALA A 79 1.30 17.67 -9.43
CA ALA A 79 0.18 16.98 -8.79
C ALA A 79 -0.88 17.97 -8.28
N LYS A 80 -0.47 19.14 -7.75
CA LYS A 80 -1.39 20.22 -7.38
C LYS A 80 -2.15 20.78 -8.57
N GLU A 81 -1.46 21.03 -9.69
CA GLU A 81 -2.11 21.47 -10.94
C GLU A 81 -3.14 20.45 -11.43
N LEU A 82 -2.77 19.16 -11.38
CA LEU A 82 -3.63 18.05 -11.77
C LEU A 82 -4.65 17.67 -10.70
N ASN A 83 -4.68 18.28 -9.51
CA ASN A 83 -5.57 17.90 -8.40
C ASN A 83 -5.49 16.39 -8.06
N ILE A 84 -4.29 15.81 -8.10
CA ILE A 84 -4.04 14.42 -7.69
C ILE A 84 -3.66 14.40 -6.21
N GLU A 85 -4.30 13.54 -5.42
CA GLU A 85 -3.93 13.33 -4.03
C GLU A 85 -2.65 12.50 -3.90
N ILE A 86 -1.66 13.07 -3.21
CA ILE A 86 -0.40 12.40 -2.86
C ILE A 86 -0.52 11.88 -1.42
N PHE A 87 -0.22 10.60 -1.23
CA PHE A 87 -0.29 9.97 0.10
C PHE A 87 0.96 10.22 0.96
N ASN A 88 2.12 10.50 0.34
CA ASN A 88 3.39 10.68 1.02
C ASN A 88 4.01 12.04 0.65
N ILE A 89 3.75 13.07 1.46
CA ILE A 89 4.28 14.43 1.28
C ILE A 89 5.62 14.60 1.98
#